data_AF-A0A961YT82-F1
#
_entry.id   AF-A0A961YT82-F1
#
_cell.length_a   1.000
_cell.length_b   1.000
_cell.length_c   1.000
_cell.angle_alpha   90.00
_cell.angle_beta   90.00
_cell.angle_gamma   90.00
#
_symmetry.space_group_name_H-M   'P 1'
#
loop_
_entity.id
_entity.type
_entity.pdbx_description
1 polymer ?
#
loop_
_entity_poly.entity_id
_entity_poly.type
_entity_poly.pdbx_seq_one_letter_code
_entity_poly.pdbx_strand_id
1 'polypeptide(L)'
;MLEDVAARYAIAITPEMAELVDPADTHDPIARQFVPDPEETLTTPEELADPIGDGIHEVSEGLIHRYPDRVLLKFVGVCAVYCRFCFRREMVGPEAGNLSAEAVAAALEYIRNNNEIWEVIVSGGDPLVASPRRISELVQELAA
;
A
#
# COMPACT_ATOMS: atom_id res chain seq x y z
N MET A 1 15.41 2.82 -19.78
CA MET A 1 14.80 1.53 -20.17
C MET A 1 14.82 0.60 -18.96
N LEU A 2 13.67 0.30 -18.34
CA LEU A 2 13.49 -0.49 -17.09
C LEU A 2 14.24 0.01 -15.83
N GLU A 3 15.52 0.35 -15.93
CA GLU A 3 16.29 0.99 -14.85
C GLU A 3 15.65 2.29 -14.39
N ASP A 4 15.14 3.10 -15.32
CA ASP A 4 14.39 4.33 -15.00
C ASP A 4 13.10 4.05 -14.23
N VAL A 5 12.43 2.93 -14.54
CA VAL A 5 11.23 2.50 -13.84
C VAL A 5 11.59 2.02 -12.43
N ALA A 6 12.67 1.26 -12.29
CA ALA A 6 13.19 0.78 -11.02
C ALA A 6 13.74 1.90 -10.12
N ALA A 7 14.21 2.99 -10.71
CA ALA A 7 14.65 4.18 -9.99
C ALA A 7 13.49 4.98 -9.40
N ARG A 8 12.30 4.91 -10.02
CA ARG A 8 11.10 5.64 -9.56
C ARG A 8 10.17 4.79 -8.71
N TYR A 9 10.03 3.51 -9.01
CA TYR A 9 9.02 2.65 -8.40
C TYR A 9 9.60 1.35 -7.88
N ALA A 10 9.10 0.92 -6.73
CA ALA A 10 9.44 -0.37 -6.17
C ALA A 10 9.04 -1.52 -7.13
N ILE A 11 9.92 -2.53 -7.19
CA ILE A 11 9.72 -3.74 -7.97
C ILE A 11 10.06 -4.93 -7.07
N ALA A 12 9.12 -5.86 -6.99
CA ALA A 12 9.33 -7.17 -6.38
C ALA A 12 8.32 -8.12 -7.00
N ILE A 13 8.79 -9.30 -7.37
CA ILE A 13 7.98 -10.41 -7.87
C ILE A 13 8.45 -11.62 -7.09
N THR A 14 7.55 -12.29 -6.36
CA THR A 14 7.91 -13.52 -5.66
C THR A 14 8.17 -14.63 -6.67
N PRO A 15 8.98 -15.65 -6.33
CA PRO A 15 9.18 -16.81 -7.19
C PRO A 15 7.86 -17.46 -7.61
N GLU A 16 6.90 -17.57 -6.70
CA GLU A 16 5.59 -18.17 -6.96
C GLU A 16 4.79 -17.39 -8.01
N MET A 17 4.88 -16.05 -8.01
CA MET A 17 4.23 -15.24 -9.04
C MET A 17 4.97 -15.27 -10.37
N ALA A 18 6.31 -15.35 -10.33
CA ALA A 18 7.13 -15.44 -11.53
C ALA A 18 6.92 -16.78 -12.27
N GLU A 19 6.70 -17.88 -11.55
CA GLU A 19 6.42 -19.21 -12.13
C GLU A 19 5.10 -19.29 -12.89
N LEU A 20 4.15 -18.38 -12.61
CA LEU A 20 2.86 -18.31 -13.30
C LEU A 20 2.93 -17.60 -14.67
N VAL A 21 4.03 -16.93 -14.97
CA VAL A 21 4.22 -16.22 -16.24
C VAL A 21 4.56 -17.21 -17.33
N ASP A 22 3.80 -17.21 -18.43
CA ASP A 22 4.20 -17.91 -19.66
C ASP A 22 5.24 -17.08 -20.43
N PRO A 23 6.52 -17.49 -20.49
CA PRO A 23 7.54 -16.73 -21.20
C PRO A 23 7.37 -16.77 -22.72
N ALA A 24 6.52 -17.65 -23.26
CA ALA A 24 6.22 -17.72 -24.68
C ALA A 24 5.12 -16.73 -25.11
N ASP A 25 4.32 -16.23 -24.17
CA ASP A 25 3.28 -15.23 -24.44
C ASP A 25 3.76 -13.82 -24.10
N THR A 26 4.00 -13.00 -25.12
CA THR A 26 4.39 -11.59 -24.94
C THR A 26 3.27 -10.73 -24.33
N HIS A 27 2.05 -11.24 -24.22
CA HIS A 27 0.90 -10.58 -23.62
C HIS A 27 0.42 -11.29 -22.35
N ASP A 28 1.26 -12.14 -21.74
CA ASP A 28 0.91 -12.91 -20.55
C ASP A 28 0.26 -12.00 -19.48
N PRO A 29 -0.95 -12.33 -18.99
CA PRO A 29 -1.70 -11.45 -18.11
C PRO A 29 -1.09 -11.33 -16.72
N ILE A 30 -0.26 -12.29 -16.27
CA ILE A 30 0.46 -12.19 -15.00
C ILE A 30 1.67 -11.30 -15.16
N ALA A 31 2.44 -11.44 -16.25
CA ALA A 31 3.56 -10.57 -16.57
C ALA A 31 3.13 -9.10 -16.61
N ARG A 32 2.03 -8.80 -17.30
CA ARG A 32 1.48 -7.42 -17.39
C ARG A 32 1.11 -6.81 -16.04
N GLN A 33 0.89 -7.62 -15.01
CA GLN A 33 0.56 -7.14 -13.67
C GLN A 33 1.78 -6.84 -12.80
N PHE A 34 2.95 -7.44 -13.08
CA PHE A 34 4.10 -7.43 -12.16
C PHE A 34 5.45 -7.11 -12.80
N VAL A 35 5.64 -7.43 -14.08
CA VAL A 35 6.87 -7.12 -14.83
C VAL A 35 6.82 -5.65 -15.26
N PRO A 36 7.86 -4.84 -14.98
CA PRO A 36 7.83 -3.43 -15.33
C PRO A 36 7.83 -3.19 -16.84
N ASP A 37 7.16 -2.13 -17.27
CA ASP A 37 7.10 -1.67 -18.65
C ASP A 37 7.73 -0.26 -18.77
N PRO A 38 8.56 0.01 -19.80
CA PRO A 38 9.09 1.36 -20.04
C PRO A 38 8.02 2.46 -20.16
N GLU A 39 6.81 2.15 -20.60
CA GLU A 39 5.70 3.10 -20.69
C GLU A 39 5.32 3.70 -19.33
N GLU A 40 5.66 3.03 -18.22
CA GLU A 40 5.44 3.56 -16.86
C GLU A 40 6.30 4.79 -16.51
N THR A 41 7.28 5.11 -17.36
CA THR A 41 8.03 6.37 -17.25
C THR A 41 7.30 7.56 -17.88
N LEU A 42 6.27 7.30 -18.67
CA LEU A 42 5.43 8.32 -19.28
C LEU A 42 4.39 8.75 -18.23
N THR A 43 4.31 10.06 -17.98
CA THR A 43 3.30 10.65 -17.11
C THR A 43 2.47 11.60 -17.94
N THR A 44 1.16 11.35 -18.05
CA THR A 44 0.24 12.23 -18.79
C THR A 44 -0.18 13.44 -17.93
N PRO A 45 -0.67 14.53 -18.54
CA PRO A 45 -1.16 15.70 -17.79
C PRO A 45 -2.33 15.41 -16.84
N GLU A 46 -3.07 14.33 -17.07
CA GLU A 46 -4.21 13.91 -16.26
C GLU A 46 -3.80 13.09 -15.03
N GLU A 47 -2.57 12.58 -14.97
CA GLU A 47 -2.08 11.79 -13.86
C GLU A 47 -1.86 12.63 -12.60
N LEU A 48 -2.20 12.04 -11.45
CA LEU A 48 -2.02 12.62 -10.13
C LEU A 48 -1.19 11.68 -9.27
N ALA A 49 -0.25 12.23 -8.50
CA ALA A 49 0.55 11.44 -7.56
C ALA A 49 -0.30 10.81 -6.44
N ASP A 50 -1.39 11.48 -6.06
CA ASP A 50 -2.41 10.98 -5.14
C ASP A 50 -3.78 10.99 -5.83
N PRO A 51 -4.08 9.98 -6.67
CA PRO A 51 -5.27 9.99 -7.53
C PRO A 51 -6.57 9.82 -6.74
N ILE A 52 -6.49 9.40 -5.47
CA ILE A 52 -7.66 9.22 -4.62
C ILE A 52 -7.78 10.27 -3.52
N GLY A 53 -6.76 11.10 -3.31
CA GLY A 53 -6.75 12.14 -2.28
C GLY A 53 -6.61 11.56 -0.87
N ASP A 54 -5.77 10.56 -0.65
CA ASP A 54 -5.47 10.08 0.71
C ASP A 54 -4.89 11.21 1.57
N GLY A 55 -3.99 12.04 1.03
CA GLY A 55 -3.30 13.09 1.80
C GLY A 55 -4.23 14.16 2.39
N ILE A 56 -5.30 14.53 1.68
CA ILE A 56 -6.27 15.52 2.20
C ILE A 56 -7.17 14.97 3.31
N HIS A 57 -7.22 13.65 3.48
CA HIS A 57 -8.02 12.95 4.48
C HIS A 57 -7.17 12.31 5.58
N GLU A 58 -5.86 12.55 5.57
CA GLU A 58 -4.93 12.04 6.58
C GLU A 58 -5.07 12.85 7.87
N VAL A 59 -5.65 12.23 8.91
CA VAL A 59 -5.94 12.87 10.21
C VAL A 59 -4.87 12.59 11.26
N SER A 60 -4.05 11.57 11.02
CA SER A 60 -2.85 11.19 11.75
C SER A 60 -1.93 10.43 10.79
N GLU A 61 -0.64 10.33 11.08
CA GLU A 61 0.31 9.62 10.20
C GLU A 61 -0.19 8.21 9.88
N GLY A 62 -0.42 7.92 8.60
CA GLY A 62 -0.91 6.64 8.14
C GLY A 62 -2.43 6.42 8.31
N LEU A 63 -3.17 7.32 8.95
CA LEU A 63 -4.61 7.16 9.22
C LEU A 63 -5.45 8.08 8.33
N ILE A 64 -6.20 7.48 7.42
CA ILE A 64 -7.07 8.18 6.48
C ILE A 64 -8.52 8.08 6.96
N HIS A 65 -9.18 9.23 7.17
CA HIS A 65 -10.58 9.30 7.57
C HIS A 65 -11.39 10.10 6.54
N ARG A 66 -11.83 9.41 5.46
CA ARG A 66 -12.63 10.00 4.37
C ARG A 66 -14.12 9.93 4.63
N TYR A 67 -14.60 8.84 5.23
CA TYR A 67 -16.02 8.58 5.44
C TYR A 67 -16.34 8.66 6.94
N PRO A 68 -17.56 9.07 7.34
CA PRO A 68 -17.87 9.31 8.75
C PRO A 68 -17.69 8.12 9.69
N ASP A 69 -17.82 6.90 9.17
CA ASP A 69 -18.02 5.68 9.96
C ASP A 69 -16.90 4.64 9.81
N ARG A 70 -15.85 4.95 9.04
CA ARG A 70 -14.72 4.03 8.80
C ARG A 70 -13.42 4.77 8.51
N VAL A 71 -12.32 4.14 8.90
CA VAL A 71 -10.95 4.63 8.62
C VAL A 71 -10.11 3.59 7.90
N LEU A 72 -9.10 4.07 7.17
CA LEU A 72 -8.05 3.24 6.57
C LEU A 72 -6.72 3.51 7.28
N LEU A 73 -6.12 2.48 7.85
CA LEU A 73 -4.80 2.53 8.49
C LEU A 73 -3.75 1.93 7.55
N LYS A 74 -2.89 2.78 6.98
CA LYS A 74 -1.70 2.41 6.20
C LYS A 74 -0.63 1.87 7.15
N PHE A 75 -0.77 0.61 7.57
CA PHE A 75 0.04 0.00 8.63
C PHE A 75 1.47 -0.35 8.17
N VAL A 76 1.62 -0.71 6.90
CA VAL A 76 2.89 -1.05 6.27
C VAL A 76 2.99 -0.37 4.90
N GLY A 77 4.18 0.08 4.51
CA GLY A 77 4.43 0.69 3.20
C GLY A 77 4.94 -0.30 2.14
N VAL A 78 4.99 -1.59 2.43
CA VAL A 78 5.60 -2.60 1.56
C VAL A 78 4.61 -3.68 1.12
N CYS A 79 4.86 -4.26 -0.05
CA CYS A 79 4.15 -5.44 -0.56
C CYS A 79 5.15 -6.57 -0.83
N ALA A 80 4.71 -7.83 -0.75
CA ALA A 80 5.52 -8.97 -1.21
C ALA A 80 5.73 -8.94 -2.73
N VAL A 81 4.73 -8.42 -3.46
CA VAL A 81 4.73 -8.25 -4.91
C VAL A 81 4.18 -6.86 -5.23
N TYR A 82 4.84 -6.10 -6.11
CA TYR A 82 4.39 -4.75 -6.48
C TYR A 82 3.65 -4.76 -7.82
N CYS A 83 2.33 -4.57 -7.76
CA CYS A 83 1.47 -4.45 -8.95
C CYS A 83 1.84 -3.21 -9.78
N ARG A 84 2.00 -3.35 -11.09
CA ARG A 84 2.28 -2.23 -12.02
C ARG A 84 1.11 -1.26 -12.15
N PHE A 85 -0.09 -1.69 -11.76
CA PHE A 85 -1.32 -0.90 -11.74
C PHE A 85 -1.66 -0.36 -10.34
N CYS A 86 -0.75 -0.44 -9.37
CA CYS A 86 -1.00 0.03 -8.01
C CYS A 86 -1.26 1.55 -8.00
N PHE A 87 -2.47 1.97 -7.62
CA PHE A 87 -2.82 3.39 -7.51
C PHE A 87 -2.13 4.10 -6.32
N ARG A 88 -1.47 3.33 -5.44
CA ARG A 88 -0.62 3.84 -4.35
C ARG A 88 0.88 3.67 -4.63
N ARG A 89 1.28 3.43 -5.88
CA ARG A 89 2.69 3.18 -6.27
C ARG A 89 3.68 4.26 -5.84
N GLU A 90 3.22 5.51 -5.67
CA GLU A 90 4.03 6.64 -5.20
C GLU A 90 4.22 6.65 -3.67
N MET A 91 3.45 5.85 -2.93
CA MET A 91 3.42 5.80 -1.46
C MET A 91 3.93 4.47 -0.90
N VAL A 92 4.19 3.46 -1.74
CA VAL A 92 4.64 2.13 -1.33
C VAL A 92 6.05 1.85 -1.85
N GLY A 93 6.82 1.09 -1.09
CA GLY A 93 8.18 0.69 -1.43
C GLY A 93 9.05 0.53 -0.19
N PRO A 94 10.29 0.02 -0.35
CA PRO A 94 11.23 -0.15 0.75
C PRO A 94 11.50 1.13 1.55
N GLU A 95 11.44 2.29 0.89
CA GLU A 95 11.67 3.60 1.51
C GLU A 95 10.46 4.14 2.28
N ALA A 96 9.24 3.70 1.93
CA ALA A 96 8.02 4.12 2.64
C ALA A 96 7.98 3.61 4.10
N GLY A 97 8.68 2.50 4.37
CA GLY A 97 8.81 1.94 5.71
C GLY A 97 7.50 1.40 6.27
N ASN A 98 7.52 1.02 7.55
CA ASN A 98 6.33 0.66 8.29
C ASN A 98 5.93 1.80 9.21
N LEU A 99 4.65 1.88 9.54
CA LEU A 99 4.18 2.83 10.53
C LEU A 99 4.91 2.59 11.87
N SER A 100 5.40 3.68 12.48
CA SER A 100 6.10 3.64 13.76
C SER A 100 5.16 3.23 14.89
N ALA A 101 5.70 2.76 16.02
CA ALA A 101 4.87 2.40 17.17
C ALA A 101 4.12 3.62 17.71
N GLU A 102 4.76 4.78 17.67
CA GLU A 102 4.21 6.07 18.07
C GLU A 102 3.05 6.50 17.17
N ALA A 103 3.22 6.39 15.85
CA ALA A 103 2.16 6.70 14.89
C ALA A 103 0.97 5.73 14.99
N VAL A 104 1.23 4.43 15.21
CA VAL A 104 0.17 3.44 15.48
C VAL A 104 -0.60 3.82 16.75
N ALA A 105 0.08 4.18 17.84
CA ALA A 105 -0.57 4.59 19.07
C ALA A 105 -1.44 5.84 18.88
N ALA A 106 -0.95 6.85 18.15
CA ALA A 106 -1.71 8.06 17.83
C ALA A 106 -2.94 7.75 16.97
N ALA A 107 -2.83 6.84 16.01
CA ALA A 107 -3.96 6.40 15.20
C ALA A 107 -5.03 5.68 16.03
N LEU A 108 -4.61 4.79 16.94
CA LEU A 108 -5.52 4.10 17.87
C LEU A 108 -6.23 5.06 18.82
N GLU A 109 -5.53 6.08 19.33
CA GLU A 109 -6.13 7.12 20.15
C GLU A 109 -7.20 7.91 19.38
N TYR A 110 -6.93 8.28 18.13
CA TYR A 110 -7.92 8.94 17.28
C TYR A 110 -9.18 8.07 17.09
N ILE A 111 -8.99 6.78 16.81
CA ILE A 111 -10.10 5.83 16.60
C ILE A 111 -10.94 5.71 17.88
N ARG A 112 -10.31 5.54 19.04
CA ARG A 112 -11.01 5.40 20.34
C ARG A 112 -11.81 6.64 20.73
N ASN A 113 -11.35 7.82 20.32
CA ASN A 113 -12.02 9.09 20.63
C ASN A 113 -13.16 9.42 19.66
N ASN A 114 -13.42 8.58 18.65
CA ASN A 114 -14.39 8.86 17.61
C ASN A 114 -15.44 7.73 17.49
N ASN A 115 -16.53 7.89 18.23
CA ASN A 115 -17.58 6.87 18.40
C ASN A 115 -18.38 6.54 17.12
N GLU A 116 -18.25 7.33 16.05
CA GLU A 116 -18.91 7.03 14.77
C GLU A 116 -18.16 5.94 13.98
N ILE A 117 -16.87 5.73 14.26
CA ILE A 117 -16.03 4.74 13.59
C ILE A 117 -16.39 3.35 14.12
N TRP A 118 -16.93 2.49 13.25
CA TRP A 118 -17.19 1.07 13.56
C TRP A 118 -16.34 0.12 12.71
N GLU A 119 -15.72 0.61 11.64
CA GLU A 119 -14.86 -0.19 10.76
C GLU A 119 -13.46 0.42 10.64
N VAL A 120 -12.44 -0.42 10.80
CA VAL A 120 -11.03 -0.07 10.59
C VAL A 120 -10.44 -1.00 9.53
N ILE A 121 -10.04 -0.41 8.40
CA ILE A 121 -9.43 -1.14 7.29
C ILE A 121 -7.91 -1.05 7.43
N VAL A 122 -7.27 -2.17 7.77
CA VAL A 122 -5.81 -2.27 7.85
C VAL A 122 -5.26 -2.49 6.43
N SER A 123 -4.39 -1.60 5.97
CA SER A 123 -3.90 -1.53 4.59
C SER A 123 -2.50 -0.89 4.53
N GLY A 124 -2.21 -0.14 3.46
CA GLY A 124 -0.92 0.45 3.11
C GLY A 124 -0.42 -0.17 1.81
N GLY A 125 0.64 -0.96 1.89
CA GLY A 125 0.95 -2.01 0.92
C GLY A 125 0.10 -3.25 1.20
N ASP A 126 0.76 -4.37 1.50
CA ASP A 126 0.10 -5.60 1.95
C ASP A 126 0.27 -5.78 3.46
N PRO A 127 -0.79 -5.60 4.27
CA PRO A 127 -0.69 -5.68 5.73
C PRO A 127 -0.25 -7.07 6.22
N LEU A 128 -0.45 -8.12 5.44
CA LEU A 128 -0.07 -9.48 5.83
C LEU A 128 1.44 -9.77 5.65
N VAL A 129 2.18 -8.82 5.08
CA VAL A 129 3.67 -8.84 5.09
C VAL A 129 4.22 -8.50 6.48
N ALA A 130 3.44 -7.82 7.34
CA ALA A 130 3.83 -7.61 8.71
C ALA A 130 3.97 -8.93 9.48
N SER A 131 4.84 -8.96 10.49
CA SER A 131 5.01 -10.18 11.28
C SER A 131 3.70 -10.54 12.02
N PRO A 132 3.42 -11.84 12.22
CA PRO A 132 2.21 -12.27 12.93
C PRO A 132 2.03 -11.61 14.30
N ARG A 133 3.14 -11.36 15.00
CA ARG A 133 3.14 -10.63 16.27
C ARG A 133 2.58 -9.21 16.11
N ARG A 134 3.09 -8.42 15.16
CA ARG A 134 2.66 -7.02 14.96
C ARG A 134 1.19 -6.91 14.57
N ILE A 135 0.71 -7.78 13.69
CA ILE A 135 -0.71 -7.81 13.30
C ILE A 135 -1.59 -8.23 14.47
N SER A 136 -1.17 -9.24 15.25
CA SER A 136 -1.91 -9.67 16.43
C SER A 136 -2.01 -8.56 17.48
N GLU A 137 -0.92 -7.83 17.74
CA GLU A 137 -0.90 -6.68 18.67
C GLU A 137 -1.89 -5.60 18.20
N LEU A 138 -1.85 -5.22 16.93
CA LEU A 138 -2.78 -4.23 16.36
C LEU A 138 -4.24 -4.67 16.49
N VAL A 139 -4.57 -5.90 16.11
CA VAL A 139 -5.95 -6.41 16.14
C VAL A 139 -6.47 -6.48 17.57
N GLN A 140 -5.63 -6.84 18.55
CA GLN A 140 -6.02 -6.84 19.96
C GLN A 140 -6.34 -5.43 20.46
N GLU A 141 -5.52 -4.43 20.10
CA GLU A 141 -5.75 -3.04 20.48
C GLU A 141 -7.02 -2.43 19.86
N LEU A 142 -7.38 -2.88 18.66
CA LEU A 142 -8.60 -2.47 17.94
C LEU A 142 -9.87 -3.17 18.46
N ALA A 143 -9.74 -4.35 19.04
CA ALA A 143 -10.86 -5.13 19.58
C ALA A 143 -11.20 -4.80 21.05
N ALA A 144 -10.39 -3.97 21.71
CA ALA A 144 -10.52 -3.57 23.10
C ALA A 144 -11.47 -2.38 23.28
#